data_AF-A0A815JGW7-F1
#
_entry.id   AF-A0A815JGW7-F1
#
_cell.length_a   1.000
_cell.length_b   1.000
_cell.length_c   1.000
_cell.angle_alpha   90.00
_cell.angle_beta   90.00
_cell.angle_gamma   90.00
#
_symmetry.space_group_name_H-M   'P 1'
#
loop_
_entity.id
_entity.type
_entity.pdbx_description
1 polymer ?
#
loop_
_entity_poly.entity_id
_entity_poly.type
_entity_poly.pdbx_seq_one_letter_code
_entity_poly.pdbx_strand_id
1 'polypeptide(L)'
;MIDLPKRVFSMLGRQNNLKKSDIVKHFMQEGFKRSTIYNIIKRYEIDLPVEDHPRSGHPTHFDKKNLKRLQYATENRVEVSQRKLARK
;
A
#
# COMPACT_ATOMS: atom_id res chain seq x y z
N MET A 1 16.68 3.14 -12.06
CA MET A 1 15.31 2.61 -12.28
C MET A 1 14.44 3.75 -12.75
N ILE A 2 13.66 3.54 -13.81
CA ILE A 2 12.78 4.57 -14.37
C ILE A 2 11.47 4.56 -13.56
N ASP A 3 11.23 5.60 -12.77
CA ASP A 3 9.98 5.76 -11.99
C ASP A 3 8.80 6.07 -12.93
N LEU A 4 8.20 5.02 -13.50
CA LEU A 4 7.01 5.10 -14.35
C LEU A 4 5.88 5.95 -13.73
N PRO A 5 5.53 5.79 -12.43
CA PRO A 5 4.47 6.58 -11.82
C PRO A 5 4.73 8.10 -11.87
N LYS A 6 5.97 8.52 -11.57
CA LYS A 6 6.38 9.94 -11.63
C LYS A 6 6.31 10.50 -13.05
N ARG A 7 6.74 9.71 -14.04
CA ARG A 7 6.67 10.11 -15.46
C ARG A 7 5.23 10.31 -15.92
N VAL A 8 4.34 9.36 -15.61
CA VAL A 8 2.91 9.47 -15.94
C VAL A 8 2.27 10.67 -15.26
N PHE A 9 2.49 10.87 -13.95
CA PHE A 9 1.97 12.03 -13.22
C PHE A 9 2.49 13.35 -13.78
N SER A 10 3.76 13.42 -14.17
CA SER A 10 4.32 14.63 -14.79
C SER A 10 3.67 14.96 -16.13
N MET A 11 3.33 13.95 -16.94
CA MET A 11 2.60 14.14 -18.20
C MET A 11 1.15 14.58 -17.98
N LEU A 12 0.49 14.04 -16.95
CA LEU A 12 -0.87 14.43 -16.58
C LEU A 12 -0.94 15.86 -16.00
N GLY A 13 0.05 16.26 -15.20
CA GLY A 13 0.09 17.59 -14.57
C GLY A 13 0.61 18.71 -15.46
N ARG A 14 1.40 18.41 -16.50
CA ARG A 14 1.97 19.43 -17.41
C ARG A 14 1.05 19.85 -18.56
N GLN A 15 0.03 19.06 -18.91
CA GLN A 15 -0.77 19.32 -20.12
C GLN A 15 -2.26 19.02 -19.92
N ASN A 16 -3.08 20.09 -19.86
CA ASN A 16 -4.55 20.01 -19.76
C ASN A 16 -5.25 19.39 -20.99
N ASN A 17 -4.53 19.14 -22.10
CA ASN A 17 -5.12 18.76 -23.39
C ASN A 17 -4.70 17.38 -23.91
N LEU A 18 -3.84 16.64 -23.21
CA LEU A 18 -3.48 15.28 -23.62
C LEU A 18 -4.62 14.32 -23.31
N LYS A 19 -5.10 13.58 -24.31
CA LYS A 19 -6.05 12.50 -24.07
C LYS A 19 -5.36 11.37 -23.33
N LYS A 20 -6.02 10.82 -22.32
CA LYS A 20 -5.53 9.64 -21.55
C LYS A 20 -5.12 8.48 -22.47
N SER A 21 -5.82 8.31 -23.60
CA SER A 21 -5.51 7.31 -24.62
C SER A 21 -4.10 7.44 -25.19
N ASP A 22 -3.62 8.67 -25.38
CA ASP A 22 -2.35 8.94 -26.06
C ASP A 22 -1.18 8.73 -25.09
N ILE A 23 -1.37 9.11 -23.82
CA ILE A 23 -0.47 8.77 -22.72
C ILE A 23 -0.31 7.25 -22.60
N VAL A 24 -1.42 6.52 -22.61
CA VAL A 24 -1.40 5.05 -22.55
C VAL A 24 -0.67 4.45 -23.75
N LYS A 25 -0.93 4.94 -24.97
CA LYS A 25 -0.24 4.46 -26.19
C LYS A 25 1.28 4.67 -26.10
N HIS A 26 1.71 5.85 -25.65
CA HIS A 26 3.13 6.17 -25.51
C HIS A 26 3.84 5.18 -24.56
N PHE A 27 3.31 4.98 -23.36
CA PHE A 27 3.93 4.05 -22.41
C PHE A 27 3.75 2.57 -22.80
N MET A 28 2.72 2.22 -23.57
CA MET A 28 2.61 0.89 -24.17
C MET A 28 3.71 0.62 -25.20
N GLN A 29 4.07 1.62 -26.01
CA GLN A 29 5.19 1.52 -26.96
C GLN A 29 6.54 1.36 -26.25
N GLU A 30 6.69 1.96 -25.07
CA GLU A 30 7.86 1.75 -24.19
C GLU A 30 7.88 0.37 -23.52
N GLY A 31 6.86 -0.48 -23.74
CA GLY A 31 6.80 -1.84 -23.21
C GLY A 31 6.08 -1.99 -21.87
N PHE A 32 5.43 -0.93 -21.36
CA PHE A 32 4.66 -1.02 -20.12
C PHE A 32 3.27 -1.61 -20.34
N LYS A 33 2.80 -2.41 -19.37
CA LYS A 33 1.46 -3.01 -19.41
C LYS A 33 0.39 -1.92 -19.36
N ARG A 34 -0.59 -2.00 -20.27
CA ARG A 34 -1.77 -1.13 -20.33
C ARG A 34 -2.44 -0.96 -18.97
N SER A 35 -2.69 -2.07 -18.27
CA SER A 35 -3.33 -2.09 -16.94
C SER A 35 -2.58 -1.25 -15.91
N THR A 36 -1.25 -1.31 -15.91
CA THR A 36 -0.40 -0.55 -14.98
C THR A 36 -0.55 0.95 -15.22
N ILE A 37 -0.55 1.39 -16.48
CA ILE A 37 -0.67 2.81 -16.82
C ILE A 37 -2.04 3.34 -16.40
N TYR A 38 -3.13 2.61 -16.67
CA TYR A 38 -4.47 3.01 -16.22
C TYR A 38 -4.60 3.03 -14.69
N ASN A 39 -3.96 2.10 -13.98
CA ASN A 39 -3.95 2.13 -12.52
C ASN A 39 -3.25 3.40 -11.99
N ILE A 40 -2.15 3.82 -12.62
CA ILE A 40 -1.43 5.05 -12.26
C ILE A 40 -2.28 6.28 -12.58
N ILE A 41 -2.91 6.34 -13.75
CA ILE A 41 -3.84 7.43 -14.12
C ILE A 41 -4.99 7.51 -13.13
N LYS A 42 -5.59 6.36 -12.77
CA LYS A 42 -6.66 6.31 -11.78
C LYS A 42 -6.21 6.83 -10.41
N ARG A 43 -4.99 6.49 -9.97
CA ARG A 43 -4.40 7.03 -8.73
C ARG A 43 -4.28 8.57 -8.77
N TYR A 44 -3.85 9.12 -9.91
CA TYR A 44 -3.77 10.57 -10.12
C TYR A 44 -5.16 11.24 -10.00
N GLU A 45 -6.19 10.64 -10.62
CA GLU A 45 -7.56 11.20 -10.61
C GLU A 45 -8.23 11.22 -9.23
N ILE A 46 -7.79 10.37 -8.31
CA ILE A 46 -8.29 10.31 -6.93
C ILE A 46 -7.36 11.03 -5.94
N ASP A 47 -6.47 11.89 -6.46
CA ASP A 47 -5.49 12.67 -5.69
C ASP A 47 -4.62 11.83 -4.74
N LEU A 48 -4.37 10.56 -5.09
CA LEU A 48 -3.43 9.73 -4.34
C LEU A 48 -1.99 10.08 -4.71
N PRO A 49 -1.07 10.05 -3.73
CA PRO A 49 0.34 10.31 -3.98
C PRO A 49 0.95 9.28 -4.95
N VAL A 50 1.98 9.73 -5.67
CA VAL A 50 2.76 8.89 -6.60
C VAL A 50 3.52 7.78 -5.86
N GLU A 51 3.93 8.10 -4.64
CA GLU A 51 4.75 7.26 -3.80
C GLU A 51 3.94 6.06 -3.31
N ASP A 52 4.53 4.88 -3.40
CA ASP A 52 3.94 3.72 -2.78
C ASP A 52 4.03 3.87 -1.27
N HIS A 53 2.88 3.84 -0.60
CA HIS A 53 2.84 3.75 0.84
C HIS A 53 3.57 2.47 1.28
N PRO A 54 4.33 2.53 2.40
CA PRO A 54 4.92 1.35 2.97
C PRO A 54 3.82 0.31 3.19
N ARG A 55 4.05 -0.92 2.73
CA ARG A 55 3.11 -2.01 2.93
C ARG A 55 2.88 -2.14 4.43
N SER A 56 1.64 -1.96 4.88
CA SER A 56 1.24 -2.28 6.24
C SER A 56 1.26 -3.80 6.39
N GLY A 57 2.41 -4.35 6.74
CA GLY A 57 2.55 -5.75 7.11
C GLY A 57 1.76 -6.07 8.38
N HIS A 58 1.65 -7.36 8.68
CA HIS A 58 1.16 -7.77 10.00
C HIS A 58 2.10 -7.23 11.09
N PRO A 59 1.56 -6.70 12.20
CA PRO A 59 2.38 -6.30 13.34
C PRO A 59 3.21 -7.49 13.80
N THR A 60 4.52 -7.31 13.89
CA THR A 60 5.44 -8.34 14.42
C THR A 60 5.40 -8.41 15.95
N HIS A 61 4.80 -7.41 16.59
CA HIS A 61 4.71 -7.28 18.04
C HIS A 61 3.30 -6.91 18.46
N PHE A 62 2.95 -7.27 19.69
CA PHE A 62 1.70 -6.83 20.31
C PHE A 62 1.69 -5.31 20.48
N ASP A 63 0.55 -4.70 20.19
CA ASP A 63 0.29 -3.34 20.66
C ASP A 63 0.26 -3.28 22.19
N LYS A 64 0.38 -2.08 22.76
CA LYS A 64 0.40 -1.87 24.22
C LYS A 64 -0.85 -2.43 24.91
N LYS A 65 -2.01 -2.42 24.25
CA LYS A 65 -3.29 -2.87 24.83
C LYS A 65 -3.31 -4.39 24.94
N ASN A 66 -2.92 -5.08 23.88
CA ASN A 66 -2.88 -6.52 23.82
C ASN A 66 -1.76 -7.09 24.70
N LEU A 67 -0.63 -6.38 24.82
CA LEU A 67 0.41 -6.72 25.78
C LEU A 67 -0.11 -6.67 27.23
N LYS A 68 -0.83 -5.60 27.61
CA LYS A 68 -1.45 -5.50 28.93
C LYS A 68 -2.47 -6.62 29.17
N ARG A 69 -3.32 -6.93 28.18
CA ARG A 69 -4.28 -8.03 28.27
C ARG A 69 -3.58 -9.36 28.51
N LEU A 70 -2.48 -9.63 27.79
CA LEU A 70 -1.68 -10.83 27.99
C LEU A 70 -1.08 -10.87 29.40
N GLN A 71 -0.49 -9.77 29.87
CA GLN A 71 0.05 -9.65 31.23
C GLN A 71 -1.00 -10.00 32.28
N TYR A 72 -2.19 -9.38 32.23
CA TYR A 72 -3.29 -9.70 33.14
C TYR A 72 -3.78 -11.15 33.01
N ALA A 73 -3.77 -11.72 31.81
CA ALA A 73 -4.21 -13.09 31.60
C ALA A 73 -3.25 -14.13 32.20
N THR A 74 -1.97 -13.78 32.31
CA THR A 74 -0.89 -14.59 32.90
C THR A 74 -0.57 -14.27 34.36
N GLU A 75 -1.05 -13.13 34.87
CA GLU A 75 -0.77 -12.67 36.23
C GLU A 75 -1.21 -13.69 37.27
N ASN A 76 -0.30 -14.03 38.19
CA ASN A 76 -0.49 -15.01 39.26
C ASN A 76 -0.90 -16.42 38.79
N ARG A 77 -0.64 -16.77 37.52
CA ARG A 77 -0.87 -18.12 36.98
C ARG A 77 0.42 -18.71 36.43
N VAL A 78 0.80 -19.86 36.96
CA VAL A 78 1.94 -20.66 36.46
C VAL A 78 1.39 -21.72 35.48
N GLU A 79 2.15 -22.07 34.44
CA GLU A 79 1.80 -23.11 33.44
C GLU A 79 0.54 -22.87 32.56
N VAL A 80 0.18 -21.61 32.29
CA VAL A 80 -0.95 -21.35 31.37
C VAL A 80 -0.56 -21.69 29.93
N SER A 81 -1.27 -22.64 29.32
CA SER A 81 -1.09 -23.00 27.92
C SER A 81 -1.32 -21.80 26.98
N GLN A 82 -0.41 -21.61 26.02
CA GLN A 82 -0.52 -20.59 24.98
C GLN A 82 -1.85 -20.69 24.19
N ARG A 83 -2.33 -21.92 23.91
CA ARG A 83 -3.61 -22.13 23.22
C ARG A 83 -4.80 -21.60 24.03
N LYS A 84 -4.70 -21.65 25.36
CA LYS A 84 -5.73 -21.13 26.27
C LYS A 84 -5.70 -19.60 26.30
N LEU A 85 -4.52 -18.99 26.25
CA LEU A 85 -4.35 -17.54 26.21
C LEU A 85 -4.80 -16.95 24.87
N ALA A 86 -4.51 -17.62 23.75
CA ALA A 86 -4.91 -17.16 22.42
C ALA A 86 -6.44 -17.15 22.18
N ARG A 87 -7.21 -17.84 23.02
CA ARG A 87 -8.68 -17.90 22.95
C ARG A 87 -9.37 -16.84 23.83
N LYS A 88 -8.62 -16.07 24.61
CA LYS A 88 -9.11 -15.02 25.51
C LYS A 88 -8.85 -13.63 24.94
#